data_AF-A0A014LII2-F1
#
_entry.id   AF-A0A014LII2-F1
#
_cell.length_a   1.000
_cell.length_b   1.000
_cell.length_c   1.000
_cell.angle_alpha   90.00
_cell.angle_beta   90.00
_cell.angle_gamma   90.00
#
_symmetry.space_group_name_H-M   'P 1'
#
loop_
_entity.id
_entity.type
_entity.pdbx_description
1 polymer ?
#
loop_
_entity_poly.entity_id
_entity_poly.type
_entity_poly.pdbx_seq_one_letter_code
_entity_poly.pdbx_strand_id
1 'polypeptide(L)' 'MLAANLASDLDVWARLLALHDVEGLADAEPKTMRFRLYHLPARLADHARRRWLRIDATWPWAEAFTTCWQRLTALPAVT' A
#
# COMPACT_ATOMS: atom_id res chain seq x y z
N MET A 1 18.18 -4.39 14.54
CA MET A 1 17.62 -3.02 14.55
C MET A 1 17.49 -2.42 13.15
N LEU A 2 18.46 -2.60 12.23
CA LEU A 2 18.39 -2.07 10.86
C LEU A 2 17.07 -2.35 10.10
N ALA A 3 16.60 -3.61 10.12
CA ALA A 3 15.37 -3.99 9.41
C ALA A 3 14.11 -3.30 9.96
N ALA A 4 14.05 -3.01 11.27
CA ALA A 4 12.93 -2.31 11.88
C ALA A 4 12.91 -0.83 11.47
N ASN A 5 14.08 -0.20 11.36
CA ASN A 5 14.19 1.18 10.89
C ASN A 5 13.78 1.30 9.42
N LEU A 6 14.26 0.40 8.55
CA LEU A 6 13.86 0.38 7.14
C LEU A 6 12.35 0.17 6.98
N ALA A 7 11.75 -0.73 7.77
CA ALA A 7 10.30 -0.92 7.74
C ALA A 7 9.55 0.34 8.19
N SER A 8 10.05 1.04 9.20
CA SER A 8 9.48 2.32 9.66
C SER A 8 9.59 3.39 8.58
N ASP A 9 10.74 3.52 7.92
CA ASP A 9 10.96 4.50 6.86
C ASP A 9 10.01 4.25 5.68
N LEU A 10 9.89 3.00 5.24
CA LEU A 10 8.97 2.61 4.17
C LEU A 10 7.50 2.87 4.53
N ASP A 11 7.09 2.59 5.77
CA ASP A 11 5.73 2.88 6.24
C ASP A 11 5.42 4.37 6.20
N VAL A 12 6.33 5.20 6.73
CA VAL A 12 6.18 6.65 6.75
C VAL A 12 6.13 7.20 5.32
N TRP A 13 7.00 6.75 4.43
CA TRP A 13 7.04 7.22 3.05
C TRP A 13 5.79 6.81 2.26
N ALA A 14 5.30 5.59 2.46
CA ALA A 14 4.04 5.16 1.85
C ALA A 14 2.88 6.06 2.29
N ARG A 15 2.81 6.41 3.59
CA ARG A 15 1.77 7.30 4.11
C ARG A 15 1.89 8.72 3.55
N LEU A 16 3.07 9.32 3.61
CA LEU A 16 3.31 10.69 3.14
C LEU A 16 3.06 10.84 1.63
N LEU A 17 3.57 9.92 0.81
CA LEU A 17 3.53 10.05 -0.64
C LEU A 17 2.18 9.62 -1.23
N ALA A 18 1.47 8.69 -0.58
CA ALA A 18 0.37 7.99 -1.23
C ALA A 18 -0.95 7.96 -0.44
N LEU A 19 -0.93 8.22 0.88
CA LEU A 19 -2.12 8.12 1.75
C LEU A 19 -2.36 9.39 2.60
N HIS A 20 -1.69 10.50 2.30
CA HIS A 20 -1.73 11.73 3.10
C HIS A 20 -3.13 12.37 3.22
N ASP A 21 -4.01 12.09 2.27
CA ASP A 21 -5.40 12.57 2.21
C ASP A 21 -6.43 11.45 2.48
N VAL A 22 -5.97 10.25 2.86
CA VAL A 22 -6.86 9.13 3.18
C VAL A 22 -7.12 9.10 4.68
N GLU A 23 -8.38 9.35 5.04
CA GLU A 23 -8.82 9.43 6.43
C GLU A 23 -8.46 8.16 7.22
N GLY A 24 -7.83 8.36 8.39
CA GLY A 24 -7.41 7.27 9.26
C GLY A 24 -6.24 6.44 8.74
N LEU A 25 -5.57 6.86 7.65
CA LEU A 25 -4.33 6.26 7.15
C LEU A 25 -3.14 7.22 7.09
N ALA A 26 -3.35 8.53 6.95
CA ALA A 26 -2.27 9.52 6.96
C ALA A 26 -1.41 9.42 8.24
N ASP A 27 -2.05 9.41 9.40
CA ASP A 27 -1.40 9.35 10.72
C ASP A 27 -1.48 7.97 11.39
N ALA A 28 -1.78 6.93 10.60
CA ALA A 28 -1.97 5.59 11.14
C ALA A 28 -0.71 5.03 11.82
N GLU A 29 -0.88 4.45 13.00
CA GLU A 29 0.16 3.64 13.62
C GLU A 29 0.53 2.42 12.74
N PRO A 30 1.76 1.90 12.83
CA PRO A 30 2.19 0.73 12.05
C PRO A 30 1.27 -0.50 12.18
N LYS A 31 0.65 -0.69 13.35
CA LYS A 31 -0.31 -1.78 13.58
C LYS A 31 -1.57 -1.61 12.73
N THR A 32 -2.07 -0.37 12.60
CA THR A 32 -3.21 -0.03 11.76
C THR A 32 -2.88 -0.25 10.29
N MET A 33 -1.70 0.22 9.84
CA MET A 33 -1.21 0.00 8.48
C MET A 33 -1.07 -1.49 8.15
N ARG A 34 -0.54 -2.28 9.10
CA ARG A 34 -0.42 -3.74 8.94
C ARG A 34 -1.76 -4.40 8.70
N PHE A 35 -2.79 -4.05 9.48
CA PHE A 35 -4.11 -4.66 9.36
C PHE A 35 -4.88 -4.18 8.13
N ARG A 36 -4.80 -2.87 7.83
CA ARG A 36 -5.63 -2.24 6.80
C ARG A 36 -5.02 -2.30 5.40
N LEU A 37 -3.70 -2.26 5.26
CA LEU A 37 -3.03 -2.12 3.96
C LEU A 37 -2.09 -3.30 3.67
N TYR A 38 -1.23 -3.70 4.63
CA TYR A 38 -0.22 -4.73 4.38
C TYR A 38 -0.76 -6.17 4.53
N HIS A 39 -1.90 -6.36 5.17
CA HIS A 39 -2.62 -7.62 5.26
C HIS A 39 -3.81 -7.63 4.30
N LEU A 40 -3.50 -7.65 3.02
CA LEU A 40 -4.46 -7.57 1.92
C LEU A 40 -5.14 -8.93 1.68
N PRO A 41 -6.49 -9.03 1.71
CA PRO A 41 -7.22 -10.17 1.19
C PRO A 41 -7.24 -10.11 -0.34
N ALA A 42 -6.15 -10.56 -0.97
CA ALA A 42 -6.03 -10.64 -2.41
C ALA A 42 -5.36 -11.93 -2.87
N ARG A 43 -5.57 -12.24 -4.15
CA ARG A 43 -4.89 -13.33 -4.84
C ARG A 43 -4.04 -12.78 -5.97
N LEU A 44 -2.78 -13.18 -6.02
CA LEU A 44 -1.95 -13.00 -7.21
C LEU A 44 -2.29 -14.11 -8.22
N ALA A 45 -2.72 -13.72 -9.42
CA ALA A 45 -3.06 -14.62 -10.50
C ALA A 45 -2.20 -14.33 -11.73
N ASP A 46 -1.76 -15.38 -12.41
CA ASP A 46 -1.05 -15.29 -13.68
C ASP A 46 -2.02 -15.55 -14.84
N HIS A 47 -2.10 -14.62 -15.79
CA HIS A 47 -2.91 -14.78 -16.99
C HIS A 47 -2.26 -14.07 -18.18
N ALA A 48 -2.17 -14.75 -19.33
CA ALA A 48 -1.62 -14.20 -20.58
C ALA A 48 -0.25 -13.50 -20.41
N ARG A 49 0.68 -14.11 -19.65
CA ARG A 49 2.02 -13.57 -19.32
C ARG A 49 1.98 -12.26 -18.51
N ARG A 50 0.85 -11.94 -17.87
CA ARG A 50 0.67 -10.81 -16.94
C ARG A 50 0.30 -11.32 -15.55
N ARG A 51 0.78 -10.62 -14.53
CA ARG A 51 0.39 -10.81 -13.13
C ARG A 51 -0.74 -9.86 -12.78
N TRP A 52 -1.77 -10.40 -12.17
CA TRP A 52 -2.95 -9.66 -11.72
C TRP A 52 -3.10 -9.84 -10.22
N LEU A 53 -3.10 -8.71 -9.49
CA LEU A 53 -3.48 -8.70 -8.08
C LEU A 53 -4.99 -8.52 -8.00
N ARG A 54 -5.71 -9.59 -7.67
CA ARG A 54 -7.17 -9.57 -7.53
C ARG A 54 -7.53 -9.27 -6.08
N ILE A 55 -7.99 -8.05 -5.83
CA ILE A 55 -8.42 -7.56 -4.52
C ILE A 55 -9.89 -7.93 -4.30
N ASP A 56 -10.24 -8.33 -3.08
CA ASP A 56 -11.65 -8.52 -2.71
C ASP A 56 -12.42 -7.18 -2.82
N ALA A 57 -13.48 -7.17 -3.62
CA ALA A 57 -14.28 -5.97 -3.88
C ALA A 57 -15.02 -5.43 -2.66
N THR A 58 -15.25 -6.27 -1.64
CA THR A 58 -15.96 -5.91 -0.39
C THR A 58 -15.02 -5.47 0.72
N TRP A 59 -13.70 -5.55 0.50
CA TRP A 59 -12.72 -5.18 1.49
C TRP A 59 -12.69 -3.65 1.70
N PRO A 60 -12.88 -3.14 2.93
CA PRO A 60 -13.08 -1.71 3.18
C PRO A 60 -11.93 -0.78 2.72
N TRP A 61 -10.72 -1.32 2.56
CA TRP A 61 -9.52 -0.55 2.20
C TRP A 61 -9.06 -0.81 0.76
N ALA A 62 -9.88 -1.45 -0.08
CA ALA A 62 -9.54 -1.76 -1.47
C ALA A 62 -9.23 -0.51 -2.29
N GLU A 63 -10.01 0.55 -2.13
CA GLU A 63 -9.79 1.83 -2.82
C GLU A 63 -8.53 2.53 -2.31
N ALA A 64 -8.31 2.54 -0.99
CA ALA A 64 -7.11 3.11 -0.39
C ALA A 64 -5.84 2.40 -0.87
N PHE A 65 -5.85 1.07 -0.93
CA PHE A 65 -4.73 0.29 -1.48
C PHE A 65 -4.49 0.60 -2.95
N THR A 66 -5.55 0.61 -3.76
CA THR A 66 -5.44 0.85 -5.21
C THR A 66 -4.93 2.25 -5.51
N THR A 67 -5.43 3.26 -4.78
CA THR A 67 -4.96 4.65 -4.85
C THR A 67 -3.49 4.76 -4.44
N CYS A 68 -3.11 4.10 -3.34
CA CYS A 68 -1.72 4.06 -2.88
C CYS A 68 -0.80 3.49 -3.95
N TRP A 69 -1.15 2.32 -4.51
CA TRP A 69 -0.41 1.67 -5.58
C TRP A 69 -0.25 2.60 -6.79
N GLN A 70 -1.36 3.17 -7.28
CA GLN A 70 -1.34 4.07 -8.44
C GLN A 70 -0.41 5.26 -8.22
N ARG A 71 -0.53 5.94 -7.08
CA ARG A 71 0.32 7.09 -6.73
C ARG A 71 1.79 6.73 -6.66
N LEU A 72 2.13 5.63 -5.97
CA LEU A 72 3.52 5.17 -5.86
C LEU A 72 4.11 4.77 -7.22
N THR A 73 3.33 4.11 -8.09
CA THR A 73 3.79 3.73 -9.43
C THR A 73 3.87 4.91 -10.42
N ALA A 74 3.23 6.04 -10.09
CA ALA A 74 3.31 7.27 -10.89
C ALA A 74 4.47 8.18 -10.47
N LEU A 75 5.23 7.84 -9.43
CA LEU A 75 6.39 8.62 -9.01
C LEU A 75 7.43 8.69 -10.14
N PRO A 76 8.04 9.86 -10.38
CA PRO A 76 9.05 10.01 -11.41
C PRO A 76 10.28 9.17 -11.08
N ALA A 77 10.89 8.60 -12.12
CA ALA A 77 12.20 7.98 -11.97
C ALA A 77 13.23 9.04 -11.58
N VAL A 78 14.09 8.71 -10.62
CA VAL A 78 15.27 9.52 -10.33
C VAL A 78 16.14 9.51 -11.58
N THR A 79 16.30 10.69 -12.18
CA THR A 79 17.19 10.93 -13.33
C THR A 79 18.59 11.24 -12.80
#